data_AF-A0A928Y666-F1
#
_entry.id   AF-A0A928Y666-F1
#
_cell.length_a   1.000
_cell.length_b   1.000
_cell.length_c   1.000
_cell.angle_alpha   90.00
_cell.angle_beta   90.00
_cell.angle_gamma   90.00
#
_symmetry.space_group_name_H-M   'P 1'
#
loop_
_entity.id
_entity.type
_entity.pdbx_description
1 polymer ?
#
loop_
_entity_poly.entity_id
_entity_poly.type
_entity_poly.pdbx_seq_one_letter_code
_entity_poly.pdbx_strand_id
1 'polypeptide(L)'
;MDAGSMKNFPNIKLTNEAQVAFGKQLGLDLMGKSVGVARAEIDDAIARHYYGIYDLGQPSQKQCALALKFGIDISQMSKGVGAAYIDDIMYQLNMDTINKYNLAPSVHIRHTGDSNGQVLIISSIAPNGTVYFKGGNGKRAWARSLVRA
;
A
#
# COMPACT_ATOMS: atom_id res chain seq x y z
N MET A 1 -15.89 -17.97 5.19
CA MET A 1 -15.75 -16.52 4.88
C MET A 1 -14.42 -16.41 4.16
N ASP A 2 -14.46 -16.15 2.85
CA ASP A 2 -13.23 -15.98 2.07
C ASP A 2 -12.55 -14.70 2.54
N ALA A 3 -11.36 -14.83 3.12
CA ALA A 3 -10.48 -13.70 3.37
C ALA A 3 -10.25 -12.99 2.03
N GLY A 4 -10.64 -11.71 1.95
CA GLY A 4 -10.73 -10.92 0.73
C GLY A 4 -9.55 -11.16 -0.21
N SER A 5 -9.83 -11.88 -1.30
CA SER A 5 -8.86 -12.11 -2.36
C SER A 5 -8.47 -10.75 -2.94
N MET A 6 -7.18 -10.41 -2.92
CA MET A 6 -6.61 -9.18 -3.50
C MET A 6 -6.71 -9.11 -5.04
N LYS A 7 -7.71 -9.76 -5.64
CA LYS A 7 -7.92 -9.86 -7.10
C LYS A 7 -8.02 -8.52 -7.83
N ASN A 8 -8.08 -7.40 -7.11
CA ASN A 8 -8.24 -6.06 -7.68
C ASN A 8 -6.99 -5.17 -7.66
N PHE A 9 -5.83 -5.64 -7.19
CA PHE A 9 -4.60 -4.83 -7.13
C PHE A 9 -3.49 -5.33 -8.09
N PRO A 10 -3.55 -4.99 -9.39
CA PRO A 10 -2.62 -5.53 -10.39
C PRO A 10 -1.16 -5.10 -10.19
N ASN A 11 -0.91 -4.01 -9.47
CA ASN A 11 0.45 -3.51 -9.26
C ASN A 11 1.10 -4.07 -7.98
N ILE A 12 0.36 -4.85 -7.18
CA ILE A 12 0.85 -5.38 -5.91
C ILE A 12 1.58 -6.70 -6.13
N LYS A 13 2.81 -6.77 -5.62
CA LYS A 13 3.61 -7.98 -5.69
C LYS A 13 3.04 -9.03 -4.74
N LEU A 14 2.55 -10.11 -5.33
CA LEU A 14 2.09 -11.29 -4.61
C LEU A 14 3.25 -12.15 -4.14
N THR A 15 2.99 -13.00 -3.15
CA THR A 15 3.89 -14.06 -2.73
C THR A 15 4.15 -15.03 -3.89
N ASN A 16 5.40 -15.46 -4.03
CA ASN A 16 5.79 -16.52 -4.95
C ASN A 16 5.77 -17.90 -4.26
N GLU A 17 5.99 -18.97 -5.03
CA GLU A 17 5.97 -20.35 -4.52
C GLU A 17 6.94 -20.58 -3.36
N ALA A 18 8.15 -20.02 -3.43
CA ALA A 18 9.14 -20.13 -2.38
C ALA A 18 8.67 -19.47 -1.07
N GLN A 19 8.06 -18.28 -1.16
CA GLN A 19 7.50 -17.58 -0.01
C GLN A 19 6.29 -18.32 0.58
N VAL A 20 5.43 -18.90 -0.26
CA VAL A 20 4.31 -19.74 0.18
C VAL A 20 4.82 -21.00 0.89
N ALA A 21 5.83 -21.67 0.34
CA ALA A 21 6.45 -22.85 0.94
C ALA A 21 7.07 -22.52 2.30
N PHE A 22 7.75 -21.37 2.42
CA PHE A 22 8.28 -20.88 3.70
C PHE A 22 7.16 -20.62 4.72
N GLY A 23 6.08 -19.95 4.32
CA GLY A 23 4.92 -19.72 5.18
C GLY A 23 4.33 -21.00 5.75
N LYS A 24 4.22 -22.05 4.94
CA LYS A 24 3.74 -23.37 5.38
C LYS A 24 4.61 -23.98 6.47
N GLN A 25 5.93 -23.77 6.44
CA GLN A 25 6.83 -24.24 7.51
C GLN A 25 6.56 -23.54 8.85
N LEU A 26 5.98 -22.33 8.81
CA LEU A 26 5.58 -21.55 9.98
C LEU A 26 4.10 -21.78 10.37
N GLY A 27 3.38 -22.67 9.67
CA GLY A 27 1.94 -22.88 9.86
C GLY A 27 1.06 -21.74 9.33
N LEU A 28 1.59 -20.90 8.43
CA LEU A 28 0.89 -19.77 7.82
C LEU A 28 0.44 -20.12 6.39
N ASP A 29 -0.79 -19.75 6.04
CA ASP A 29 -1.23 -19.74 4.64
C ASP A 29 -0.94 -18.37 4.02
N LEU A 30 0.06 -18.33 3.14
CA LEU A 30 0.49 -17.10 2.45
C LEU A 30 0.03 -17.03 1.00
N MET A 31 -0.78 -17.98 0.53
CA MET A 31 -1.18 -18.06 -0.87
C MET A 31 -2.02 -16.84 -1.29
N GLY A 32 -1.63 -16.18 -2.38
CA GLY A 32 -2.35 -15.04 -2.94
C GLY A 32 -2.30 -13.77 -2.08
N LYS A 33 -1.48 -13.73 -1.02
CA LYS A 33 -1.21 -12.54 -0.21
C LYS A 33 -0.13 -11.68 -0.84
N SER A 34 -0.08 -10.39 -0.49
CA SER A 34 1.02 -9.53 -0.91
C SER A 34 2.27 -9.90 -0.12
N VAL A 35 3.43 -9.57 -0.67
CA VAL A 35 4.68 -9.74 0.08
C VAL A 35 4.66 -8.93 1.39
N GLY A 36 4.02 -7.76 1.41
CA GLY A 36 3.89 -6.92 2.60
C GLY A 36 3.02 -7.56 3.68
N VAL A 37 1.83 -8.04 3.31
CA VAL A 37 0.90 -8.75 4.22
C VAL A 37 1.54 -10.03 4.74
N ALA A 38 2.14 -10.82 3.85
CA ALA A 38 2.81 -12.07 4.21
C ALA A 38 3.94 -11.84 5.22
N ARG A 39 4.75 -10.80 5.03
CA ARG A 39 5.77 -10.40 6.00
C ARG A 39 5.15 -10.03 7.34
N ALA A 40 4.09 -9.23 7.35
CA ALA A 40 3.44 -8.84 8.58
C ALA A 40 2.88 -10.04 9.37
N GLU A 41 2.34 -11.05 8.69
CA GLU A 41 1.90 -12.30 9.33
C GLU A 41 3.05 -13.13 9.89
N ILE A 42 4.20 -13.14 9.23
CA ILE A 42 5.42 -13.77 9.75
C ILE A 42 5.91 -13.02 11.00
N ASP A 43 5.96 -11.70 10.97
CA ASP A 43 6.36 -10.87 12.11
C ASP A 43 5.40 -11.08 13.31
N ASP A 44 4.10 -11.18 13.04
CA ASP A 44 3.05 -11.57 13.99
C ASP A 44 3.32 -12.95 14.62
N ALA A 45 3.68 -13.95 13.82
CA ALA A 45 3.99 -15.29 14.29
C ALA A 45 5.25 -15.29 15.17
N ILE A 46 6.29 -14.55 14.78
CA ILE A 46 7.51 -14.37 15.57
C ILE A 46 7.17 -13.70 16.91
N ALA A 47 6.37 -12.63 16.90
CA ALA A 47 5.95 -11.93 18.10
C ALA A 47 5.26 -12.87 19.10
N ARG A 48 4.34 -13.71 18.63
CA ARG A 48 3.62 -14.67 19.48
C ARG A 48 4.51 -15.80 19.97
N HIS A 49 5.21 -16.48 19.07
CA HIS A 49 5.90 -17.74 19.38
C HIS A 49 7.28 -17.55 20.00
N TYR A 50 7.97 -16.45 19.68
CA TYR A 50 9.32 -16.20 20.19
C TYR A 50 9.31 -15.23 21.37
N TYR A 51 8.49 -14.18 21.31
CA TYR A 51 8.46 -13.13 22.33
C TYR A 51 7.27 -13.21 23.29
N GLY A 52 6.30 -14.12 23.05
CA GLY A 52 5.12 -14.26 23.90
C GLY A 52 4.15 -13.07 23.85
N ILE A 53 4.20 -12.27 22.78
CA ILE A 53 3.34 -11.09 22.61
C ILE A 53 2.09 -11.51 21.82
N TYR A 54 0.97 -11.63 22.51
CA TYR A 54 -0.30 -12.06 21.91
C TYR A 54 -1.20 -10.90 21.50
N ASP A 55 -1.16 -9.78 22.24
CA ASP A 55 -1.85 -8.56 21.85
C ASP A 55 -0.96 -7.73 20.91
N LEU A 56 -1.30 -7.79 19.62
CA LEU A 56 -0.62 -7.04 18.57
C LEU A 56 -1.40 -5.78 18.17
N GLY A 57 -2.43 -5.43 18.95
CA GLY A 57 -3.38 -4.38 18.65
C GLY A 57 -4.20 -4.66 17.40
N GLN A 58 -5.07 -3.69 17.09
CA GLN A 58 -5.99 -3.77 15.95
C GLN A 58 -5.82 -2.55 15.04
N PRO A 59 -6.17 -2.67 13.74
CA PRO A 59 -6.21 -1.53 12.84
C PRO A 59 -7.18 -0.46 13.33
N SER A 60 -6.88 0.80 13.04
CA SER A 60 -7.76 1.91 13.41
C SER A 60 -9.07 1.88 12.62
N GLN A 61 -10.14 2.47 13.17
CA GLN A 61 -11.43 2.60 12.47
C GLN A 61 -11.30 3.26 11.09
N LYS A 62 -10.39 4.24 10.94
CA LYS A 62 -10.13 4.89 9.65
C LYS A 62 -9.51 3.93 8.64
N GLN A 63 -8.61 3.05 9.08
CA GLN A 63 -8.03 2.02 8.23
C GLN A 63 -9.08 0.98 7.84
N CYS A 64 -9.87 0.48 8.79
CA CYS A 64 -10.96 -0.46 8.51
C CYS A 64 -11.95 0.12 7.50
N ALA A 65 -12.40 1.36 7.71
CA ALA A 65 -13.32 2.04 6.80
C ALA A 65 -12.73 2.26 5.40
N LEU A 66 -11.42 2.52 5.30
CA LEU A 66 -10.76 2.63 4.01
C LEU A 66 -10.64 1.28 3.31
N ALA A 67 -10.15 0.24 3.99
CA ALA A 67 -10.00 -1.09 3.41
C ALA A 67 -11.34 -1.68 2.93
N LEU A 68 -12.42 -1.42 3.68
CA LEU A 68 -13.76 -1.85 3.32
C LEU A 68 -14.23 -1.25 1.99
N LYS A 69 -13.82 -0.02 1.63
CA LYS A 69 -14.12 0.57 0.31
C LYS A 69 -13.49 -0.21 -0.85
N PHE A 70 -12.46 -1.00 -0.57
CA PHE A 70 -11.80 -1.89 -1.51
C PHE A 70 -12.24 -3.36 -1.35
N GLY A 71 -13.29 -3.62 -0.55
CA GLY A 71 -13.83 -4.96 -0.33
C GLY A 71 -12.99 -5.83 0.61
N ILE A 72 -12.10 -5.23 1.42
CA ILE A 72 -11.23 -5.95 2.35
C ILE A 72 -11.66 -5.60 3.77
N ASP A 73 -12.07 -6.60 4.55
CA ASP A 73 -12.30 -6.46 5.98
C ASP A 73 -11.02 -6.80 6.75
N ILE A 74 -10.42 -5.78 7.37
CA ILE A 74 -9.22 -5.91 8.20
C ILE A 74 -9.51 -5.80 9.71
N SER A 75 -10.79 -5.78 10.11
CA SER A 75 -11.21 -5.46 11.48
C SER A 75 -10.80 -6.49 12.53
N GLN A 76 -10.50 -7.72 12.10
CA GLN A 76 -10.06 -8.82 12.97
C GLN A 76 -8.57 -9.15 12.81
N MET A 77 -7.84 -8.35 12.02
CA MET A 77 -6.41 -8.56 11.76
C MET A 77 -5.56 -7.88 12.83
N SER A 78 -4.29 -8.24 12.95
CA SER A 78 -3.37 -7.45 13.78
C SER A 78 -3.17 -6.05 13.21
N LYS A 79 -2.75 -5.11 14.05
CA LYS A 79 -2.37 -3.76 13.61
C LYS A 79 -1.34 -3.78 12.48
N GLY A 80 -0.35 -4.68 12.54
CA GLY A 80 0.70 -4.82 11.53
C GLY A 80 0.16 -5.31 10.19
N VAL A 81 -0.64 -6.37 10.22
CA VAL A 81 -1.26 -6.94 9.01
C VAL A 81 -2.22 -5.95 8.36
N GLY A 82 -3.08 -5.29 9.15
CA GLY A 82 -3.98 -4.28 8.61
C GLY A 82 -3.25 -3.06 8.05
N ALA A 83 -2.13 -2.64 8.64
CA ALA A 83 -1.29 -1.58 8.07
C ALA A 83 -0.72 -1.98 6.69
N ALA A 84 -0.26 -3.24 6.54
CA ALA A 84 0.25 -3.72 5.27
C ALA A 84 -0.80 -3.69 4.14
N TYR A 85 -2.05 -4.08 4.43
CA TYR A 85 -3.16 -3.94 3.46
C TYR A 85 -3.42 -2.49 3.05
N ILE A 86 -3.28 -1.54 4.00
CA ILE A 86 -3.47 -0.12 3.71
C ILE A 86 -2.33 0.41 2.83
N ASP A 87 -1.10 -0.03 3.08
CA ASP A 87 0.04 0.31 2.23
C ASP A 87 -0.15 -0.22 0.80
N ASP A 88 -0.65 -1.44 0.64
CA ASP A 88 -1.00 -2.00 -0.68
C ASP A 88 -2.08 -1.16 -1.38
N ILE A 89 -3.15 -0.80 -0.68
CA ILE A 89 -4.20 0.10 -1.21
C ILE A 89 -3.60 1.43 -1.66
N MET A 90 -2.77 2.05 -0.82
CA MET A 90 -2.16 3.35 -1.11
C MET A 90 -1.21 3.30 -2.30
N TYR A 91 -0.45 2.21 -2.41
CA TYR A 91 0.44 1.97 -3.53
C TYR A 91 -0.34 1.78 -4.83
N GLN A 92 -1.40 0.96 -4.81
CA GLN A 92 -2.24 0.75 -5.98
C GLN A 92 -2.85 2.08 -6.46
N LEU A 93 -3.41 2.88 -5.54
CA LEU A 93 -3.95 4.21 -5.87
C LEU A 93 -2.89 5.15 -6.48
N ASN A 94 -1.64 5.07 -6.04
CA ASN A 94 -0.57 5.84 -6.66
C ASN A 94 -0.34 5.41 -8.11
N MET A 95 -0.23 4.09 -8.35
CA MET A 95 0.01 3.55 -9.68
C MET A 95 -1.15 3.84 -10.64
N ASP A 96 -2.39 3.68 -10.18
CA ASP A 96 -3.58 4.01 -10.94
C ASP A 96 -3.59 5.50 -11.34
N THR A 97 -3.15 6.38 -10.43
CA THR A 97 -3.08 7.81 -10.71
C THR A 97 -1.99 8.16 -11.72
N ILE A 98 -0.83 7.51 -11.63
CA ILE A 98 0.26 7.64 -12.61
C ILE A 98 -0.24 7.25 -14.00
N ASN A 99 -0.92 6.10 -14.09
CA ASN A 99 -1.44 5.59 -15.36
C ASN A 99 -2.56 6.48 -15.91
N LYS A 100 -3.54 6.83 -15.06
CA LYS A 100 -4.71 7.64 -15.44
C LYS A 100 -4.33 9.00 -16.01
N TYR A 101 -3.36 9.68 -15.41
CA TYR A 101 -2.93 11.02 -15.86
C TYR A 101 -1.69 11.00 -16.74
N ASN A 102 -1.17 9.81 -17.06
CA ASN A 102 0.08 9.61 -17.78
C ASN A 102 1.20 10.48 -17.18
N LEU A 103 1.38 10.35 -15.86
CA LEU A 103 2.38 11.12 -15.12
C LEU A 103 3.78 10.67 -15.52
N ALA A 104 4.60 11.61 -15.96
CA ALA A 104 5.96 11.37 -16.40
C ALA A 104 6.82 12.62 -16.16
N PRO A 105 8.16 12.51 -16.19
CA PRO A 105 9.03 13.68 -16.17
C PRO A 105 8.60 14.76 -17.16
N SER A 106 8.69 16.02 -16.74
CA SER A 106 8.28 17.22 -17.49
C SER A 106 6.77 17.43 -17.67
N VAL A 107 5.91 16.55 -17.14
CA VAL A 107 4.46 16.79 -17.09
C VAL A 107 4.14 17.86 -16.04
N HIS A 108 3.20 18.76 -16.39
CA HIS A 108 2.68 19.79 -15.50
C HIS A 108 1.51 19.22 -14.69
N ILE A 109 1.53 19.43 -13.37
CA ILE A 109 0.55 18.92 -12.44
C ILE A 109 0.08 19.98 -11.46
N ARG A 110 -1.03 19.70 -10.78
CA ARG A 110 -1.53 20.42 -9.61
C ARG A 110 -1.84 19.45 -8.48
N HIS A 111 -1.79 19.93 -7.24
CA HIS A 111 -2.28 19.18 -6.08
C HIS A 111 -3.80 19.18 -6.04
N THR A 112 -4.43 18.05 -5.71
CA THR A 112 -5.91 17.91 -5.65
C THR A 112 -6.59 18.73 -4.55
N GLY A 113 -5.82 19.33 -3.64
CA GLY A 113 -6.33 20.21 -2.58
C GLY A 113 -5.72 21.61 -2.58
N ASP A 114 -4.96 21.98 -3.61
CA ASP A 114 -4.36 23.32 -3.69
C ASP A 114 -5.34 24.32 -4.34
N SER A 115 -5.92 25.18 -3.51
CA SER A 115 -6.83 26.25 -3.94
C SER A 115 -6.14 27.36 -4.74
N ASN A 116 -4.82 27.50 -4.59
CA ASN A 116 -4.05 28.54 -5.26
C ASN A 116 -3.68 28.14 -6.70
N GLY A 117 -3.95 26.89 -7.08
CA GLY A 117 -3.73 26.38 -8.43
C GLY A 117 -2.27 26.34 -8.85
N GLN A 118 -1.33 26.18 -7.91
CA GLN A 118 0.09 26.17 -8.22
C GLN A 118 0.41 25.00 -9.16
N VAL A 119 0.93 25.32 -10.34
CA VAL A 119 1.39 24.32 -11.31
C VAL A 119 2.84 23.95 -10.99
N LEU A 120 3.09 22.66 -10.84
CA LEU A 120 4.43 22.11 -10.62
C LEU A 120 4.80 21.22 -11.82
N ILE A 121 6.10 21.07 -12.06
CA ILE A 121 6.63 20.22 -13.13
C ILE A 121 7.27 18.98 -12.50
N ILE A 122 6.90 17.80 -12.99
CA ILE A 122 7.49 16.54 -12.51
C ILE A 122 8.96 16.47 -12.93
N SER A 123 9.83 16.12 -11.98
CA SER A 123 11.24 15.80 -12.19
C SER A 123 11.41 14.29 -12.39
N SER A 124 10.93 13.50 -11.42
CA SER A 124 11.03 12.04 -11.44
C SER A 124 9.91 11.42 -10.61
N ILE A 125 9.68 10.12 -10.82
CA ILE A 125 8.71 9.33 -10.06
C ILE A 125 9.45 8.11 -9.50
N ALA A 126 9.42 7.95 -8.17
CA ALA A 126 10.02 6.80 -7.51
C ALA A 126 9.13 5.56 -7.63
N PRO A 127 9.68 4.33 -7.47
CA PRO A 127 8.92 3.09 -7.64
C PRO A 127 7.68 2.96 -6.76
N ASN A 128 7.67 3.60 -5.58
CA ASN A 128 6.53 3.65 -4.65
C ASN A 128 5.42 4.64 -5.07
N GLY A 129 5.59 5.33 -6.20
CA GLY A 129 4.67 6.37 -6.68
C GLY A 129 4.81 7.73 -6.01
N THR A 130 5.92 7.98 -5.30
CA THR A 130 6.30 9.34 -4.89
C THR A 130 6.78 10.14 -6.10
N VAL A 131 6.19 11.32 -6.31
CA VAL A 131 6.49 12.23 -7.41
C VAL A 131 7.32 13.40 -6.89
N TYR A 132 8.48 13.64 -7.50
CA TYR A 132 9.39 14.76 -7.16
C TYR A 132 9.25 15.89 -8.18
N PHE A 133 9.37 17.14 -7.73
CA PHE A 133 9.15 18.32 -8.57
C PHE A 133 10.44 19.07 -8.93
N LYS A 134 10.51 19.62 -10.15
CA LYS A 134 11.63 20.47 -10.60
C LYS A 134 11.66 21.78 -9.81
N GLY A 135 12.86 22.24 -9.45
CA GLY A 135 13.05 23.47 -8.67
C GLY A 135 12.47 23.41 -7.25
N GLY A 136 12.04 22.22 -6.80
CA GLY A 136 11.34 22.04 -5.53
C GLY A 136 12.22 21.83 -4.31
N ASN A 137 13.56 21.76 -4.43
CA ASN A 137 14.48 21.45 -3.33
C ASN A 137 14.06 20.22 -2.50
N GLY A 138 13.66 19.14 -3.18
CA GLY A 138 13.18 17.91 -2.53
C GLY A 138 11.67 17.87 -2.25
N LYS A 139 10.91 18.92 -2.61
CA LYS A 139 9.44 18.87 -2.60
C LYS A 139 8.94 17.68 -3.42
N ARG A 140 8.00 16.95 -2.82
CA ARG A 140 7.43 15.71 -3.36
C ARG A 140 6.01 15.51 -2.86
N ALA A 141 5.27 14.67 -3.58
CA ALA A 141 3.92 14.26 -3.20
C ALA A 141 3.66 12.82 -3.58
N TRP A 142 2.61 12.23 -3.01
CA TRP A 142 2.07 10.98 -3.51
C TRP A 142 1.33 11.22 -4.82
N ALA A 143 1.52 10.34 -5.82
CA ALA A 143 0.84 10.47 -7.10
C ALA A 143 -0.68 10.61 -6.94
N ARG A 144 -1.31 9.85 -6.04
CA ARG A 144 -2.75 9.91 -5.73
C ARG A 144 -3.27 11.28 -5.27
N SER A 145 -2.39 12.20 -4.93
CA SER A 145 -2.73 13.57 -4.52
C SER A 145 -2.55 14.60 -5.65
N LEU A 146 -2.30 14.14 -6.89
CA LEU A 146 -1.99 14.99 -8.03
C LEU A 146 -2.98 14.79 -9.17
N VAL A 147 -3.18 15.86 -9.94
CA VAL A 147 -3.91 15.86 -11.22
C VAL A 147 -3.07 16.55 -12.26
N ARG A 148 -3.24 16.16 -13.53
CA ARG A 148 -2.60 16.87 -14.65
C ARG A 148 -3.18 18.28 -14.75
N ALA A 149 -2.29 19.26 -14.91
CA ALA A 149 -2.68 20.67 -14.93
C ALA A 149 -3.49 21.02 -16.16
#